data_AF-A0A0U4WJS4-F1
#
_entry.id   AF-A0A0U4WJS4-F1
#
_cell.length_a   1.000
_cell.length_b   1.000
_cell.length_c   1.000
_cell.angle_alpha   90.00
_cell.angle_beta   90.00
_cell.angle_gamma   90.00
#
_symmetry.space_group_name_H-M   'P 1'
#
loop_
_entity.id
_entity.type
_entity.pdbx_description
1 polymer ?
#
loop_
_entity_poly.entity_id
_entity_poly.type
_entity_poly.pdbx_seq_one_letter_code
_entity_poly.pdbx_strand_id
1 'polypeptide(L)' 'MIWVFFVAALLLLITSNYMYKKEQKRIYLIFGVLAVVLLIFFMAFFVLYNMQGA' A
#
# COMPACT_ATOMS: atom_id res chain seq x y z
N MET A 1 -1.03 10.29 -9.32
CA MET A 1 -1.22 8.88 -8.90
C MET A 1 -0.15 8.37 -7.93
N ILE A 2 1.15 8.56 -8.19
CA ILE A 2 2.25 8.05 -7.33
C ILE A 2 2.23 8.58 -5.88
N TRP A 3 1.59 9.73 -5.65
CA TRP A 3 1.44 10.37 -4.34
C TRP A 3 0.73 9.48 -3.30
N VAL A 4 -0.23 8.65 -3.72
CA VAL A 4 -0.96 7.73 -2.82
C VAL A 4 -0.03 6.63 -2.29
N PHE A 5 0.92 6.16 -3.10
CA PHE A 5 1.92 5.18 -2.68
C PHE A 5 2.90 5.76 -1.67
N PHE A 6 3.34 7.01 -1.87
CA PHE A 6 4.19 7.69 -0.92
C PHE A 6 3.51 7.86 0.44
N VAL A 7 2.23 8.23 0.47
CA VAL A 7 1.45 8.37 1.71
C VAL A 7 1.28 7.02 2.43
N ALA A 8 0.96 5.95 1.69
CA ALA A 8 0.83 4.61 2.26
C ALA A 8 2.18 4.08 2.83
N ALA A 9 3.28 4.32 2.12
CA ALA A 9 4.62 3.95 2.57
C ALA A 9 5.05 4.72 3.82
N LEU A 10 4.74 6.03 3.89
CA LEU A 10 4.99 6.85 5.08
C LEU A 10 4.17 6.39 6.28
N LEU A 11 2.89 6.07 6.08
CA LEU A 11 2.03 5.52 7.14
C LEU A 11 2.54 4.17 7.64
N LEU A 12 3.02 3.30 6.75
CA LEU A 12 3.66 2.04 7.13
C LEU A 12 4.98 2.26 7.89
N LEU A 13 5.83 3.18 7.43
CA LEU A 13 7.10 3.54 8.10
C LEU A 13 6.86 4.08 9.51
N ILE A 14 5.92 5.01 9.66
CA ILE A 14 5.53 5.58 10.95
C ILE A 14 4.98 4.47 11.85
N THR A 15 4.05 3.66 11.35
CA THR A 15 3.43 2.57 12.12
C THR A 15 4.45 1.48 12.51
N SER A 16 5.45 1.21 11.66
CA SER A 16 6.54 0.29 11.95
C SER A 16 7.44 0.79 13.09
N ASN A 17 7.66 2.11 13.19
CA ASN A 17 8.48 2.70 14.25
C ASN A 17 7.80 2.65 15.64
N TYR A 18 6.46 2.58 15.69
CA TYR A 18 5.69 2.46 16.93
C TYR A 18 5.35 1.01 17.33
N MET A 19 5.93 0.01 16.64
CA MET A 19 5.62 -1.43 16.75
C MET A 19 6.07 -2.10 18.07
N TYR A 20 5.86 -1.45 19.21
CA TYR A 20 6.16 -1.97 20.55
C TYR A 20 4.96 -2.66 21.24
N LYS A 21 3.73 -2.52 20.71
CA LYS A 21 2.52 -3.18 21.27
C LYS A 21 1.91 -4.19 20.28
N LYS A 22 1.46 -5.34 20.80
CA LYS A 22 0.81 -6.43 20.03
C LYS A 22 -0.34 -5.93 19.14
N GLU A 23 -1.12 -4.95 19.60
CA GLU A 23 -2.23 -4.37 18.83
C GLU A 23 -1.77 -3.61 17.59
N GLN A 24 -0.68 -2.84 17.67
CA GLN A 24 -0.16 -2.11 16.53
C GLN A 24 0.49 -3.03 15.48
N LYS A 25 1.04 -4.17 15.92
CA LYS A 25 1.54 -5.21 15.00
C LYS A 25 0.43 -5.75 14.08
N ARG A 26 -0.79 -5.88 14.61
CA ARG A 26 -1.97 -6.32 13.86
C ARG A 26 -2.44 -5.24 12.88
N ILE A 27 -2.44 -3.97 13.30
CA ILE A 27 -2.77 -2.82 12.44
C ILE A 27 -1.77 -2.71 11.30
N TYR A 28 -0.46 -2.81 11.58
CA TYR A 28 0.60 -2.80 10.57
C TYR A 28 0.40 -3.90 9.53
N LEU A 29 0.09 -5.13 9.95
CA LEU A 29 -0.21 -6.24 9.04
C LEU A 29 -1.41 -5.94 8.15
N ILE A 30 -2.50 -5.43 8.71
CA ILE A 30 -3.72 -5.08 7.95
C ILE A 30 -3.43 -3.97 6.95
N PHE A 31 -2.73 -2.91 7.36
CA PHE A 31 -2.33 -1.81 6.47
C PHE A 31 -1.35 -2.26 5.39
N GLY A 32 -0.43 -3.18 5.71
CA GLY A 32 0.50 -3.77 4.75
C GLY A 32 -0.23 -4.59 3.69
N VAL A 33 -1.18 -5.42 4.11
CA VAL A 33 -2.03 -6.20 3.19
C VAL A 33 -2.86 -5.27 2.31
N LEU A 34 -3.48 -4.23 2.88
CA LEU A 34 -4.23 -3.21 2.13
C LEU A 34 -3.35 -2.51 1.09
N ALA A 35 -2.12 -2.16 1.44
CA ALA A 35 -1.17 -1.54 0.52
C ALA A 35 -0.79 -2.47 -0.64
N VAL A 36 -0.57 -3.76 -0.38
CA VAL A 36 -0.27 -4.76 -1.42
C VAL A 36 -1.46 -4.95 -2.37
N VAL A 37 -2.69 -5.05 -1.84
CA VAL A 37 -3.91 -5.17 -2.66
C VAL A 37 -4.07 -3.96 -3.58
N LEU A 38 -3.86 -2.75 -3.04
CA LEU A 38 -3.89 -1.52 -3.85
C LEU A 38 -2.80 -1.51 -4.92
N LEU A 39 -1.57 -1.95 -4.60
CA LEU A 39 -0.48 -2.09 -5.56
C LEU A 39 -0.88 -2.97 -6.74
N ILE A 40 -1.41 -4.17 -6.47
CA ILE A 40 -1.84 -5.12 -7.49
C ILE A 40 -2.98 -4.52 -8.34
N PHE A 41 -3.95 -3.88 -7.70
CA PHE A 41 -5.07 -3.24 -8.40
C PHE A 41 -4.59 -2.13 -9.35
N PHE A 42 -3.67 -1.27 -8.89
CA PHE A 42 -3.05 -0.24 -9.73
C PHE A 42 -2.23 -0.82 -10.86
N MET A 43 -1.48 -1.90 -10.61
CA MET A 43 -0.66 -2.56 -11.62
C MET A 43 -1.52 -3.19 -12.71
N ALA A 44 -2.63 -3.86 -12.33
CA ALA A 44 -3.61 -4.40 -13.27
C ALA A 44 -4.29 -3.28 -14.09
N PHE A 45 -4.69 -2.18 -13.44
CA PHE A 45 -5.29 -1.04 -14.12
C PHE A 45 -4.31 -0.37 -15.09
N PHE A 46 -3.04 -0.24 -14.71
CA PHE A 46 -2.00 0.31 -15.58
C PHE A 46 -1.74 -0.58 -16.80
N VAL A 47 -1.70 -1.90 -16.63
CA VAL A 47 -1.56 -2.86 -17.75
C VAL A 47 -2.76 -2.76 -18.69
N LEU A 48 -3.99 -2.76 -18.15
CA LEU A 48 -5.21 -2.62 -18.96
C LEU A 48 -5.28 -1.27 -19.68
N TYR A 49 -4.89 -0.17 -19.03
CA TYR A 49 -4.84 1.15 -19.64
C TYR A 49 -3.79 1.22 -20.77
N ASN A 50 -2.61 0.61 -20.59
CA ASN A 50 -1.62 0.52 -21.67
C ASN A 50 -2.06 -0.39 -22.81
N MET A 51 -2.88 -1.42 -22.55
CA MET A 51 -3.46 -2.26 -23.60
C MET A 51 -4.63 -1.58 -24.34
N GLN A 52 -5.32 -0.62 -23.72
CA GLN A 52 -6.36 0.18 -24.38
C GLN A 52 -5.81 1.42 -25.12
N GLY A 53 -4.57 1.81 -24.82
CA GLY A 53 -3.90 2.97 -25.43
C GLY A 53 -2.86 2.63 -26.51
N ALA A 54 -2.67 1.33 -26.84
CA ALA A 54 -1.89 0.84 -27.97
C ALA A 54 -2.84 0.44 -29.11
#